data_AF-A0A7L2RR47-F1
#
_entry.id   AF-A0A7L2RR47-F1
#
_cell.length_a   1.000
_cell.length_b   1.000
_cell.length_c   1.000
_cell.angle_alpha   90.00
_cell.angle_beta   90.00
_cell.angle_gamma   90.00
#
_symmetry.space_group_name_H-M   'P 1'
#
loop_
_entity.id
_entity.type
_entity.pdbx_description
1 polymer ?
#
loop_
_entity_poly.entity_id
_entity_poly.type
_entity_poly.pdbx_seq_one_letter_code
_entity_poly.pdbx_strand_id
1 'polypeptide(L)' 'MAAVVAKREGPQFISEAAVRGNAAILDYCRTSVSALSGATAGILGLTGLHGFIFYLLASVLLSVLLVLK' A
#
# COMPACT_ATOMS: atom_id res chain seq x y z
N MET A 1 -23.81 16.62 -6.47
CA MET A 1 -22.81 17.18 -7.39
C MET A 1 -21.76 17.92 -6.55
N ALA A 2 -20.52 17.46 -6.64
CA ALA A 2 -19.28 18.08 -6.12
C ALA A 2 -19.22 18.41 -4.61
N ALA A 3 -18.91 17.40 -3.78
CA ALA A 3 -18.27 17.65 -2.49
C ALA A 3 -16.85 18.16 -2.76
N VAL A 4 -16.70 19.46 -2.60
CA VAL A 4 -15.47 20.22 -2.67
C VAL A 4 -14.41 19.58 -1.76
N VAL A 5 -13.25 19.26 -2.37
CA VAL A 5 -11.99 18.95 -1.69
C VAL A 5 -11.60 20.13 -0.81
N ALA A 6 -12.09 20.13 0.42
CA ALA A 6 -11.67 21.06 1.44
C ALA A 6 -10.32 20.60 2.00
N LYS A 7 -9.23 21.11 1.41
CA LYS A 7 -7.89 21.08 2.01
C LYS A 7 -7.95 21.85 3.33
N ARG A 8 -8.18 21.17 4.46
CA ARG A 8 -8.18 21.79 5.79
C ARG A 8 -6.75 21.83 6.34
N GLU A 9 -6.09 22.96 6.15
CA GLU A 9 -4.87 23.35 6.87
C GLU A 9 -5.24 23.94 8.23
N GLY A 10 -5.67 23.09 9.16
CA GLY A 10 -5.79 23.40 10.59
C GLY A 10 -4.78 22.57 11.38
N PRO A 11 -4.43 22.97 12.63
CA PRO A 11 -3.44 22.25 13.43
C PRO A 11 -3.80 20.77 13.48
N GLN A 12 -2.83 19.91 13.14
CA GLN A 12 -2.98 18.47 13.05
C GLN A 12 -3.23 17.89 14.45
N PHE A 13 -4.45 18.06 14.98
CA PHE A 13 -4.97 17.23 16.07
C PHE A 13 -5.26 15.85 15.51
N ILE A 14 -4.17 15.17 15.19
CA ILE A 14 -4.20 13.80 14.74
C ILE A 14 -4.51 12.96 15.98
N SER A 15 -5.73 12.42 16.05
CA SER A 15 -6.07 11.45 17.08
C SER A 15 -5.09 10.27 16.99
N GLU A 16 -4.34 10.00 18.06
CA GLU A 16 -3.40 8.86 18.09
C GLU A 16 -4.10 7.55 17.73
N ALA A 17 -5.38 7.40 18.10
CA ALA A 17 -6.20 6.25 17.72
C ALA A 17 -6.36 6.14 16.19
N ALA A 18 -6.53 7.26 15.49
CA ALA A 18 -6.67 7.28 14.03
C ALA A 18 -5.33 6.98 13.31
N VAL A 19 -4.20 7.44 13.84
CA VAL A 19 -2.86 7.11 13.29
C VAL A 19 -2.55 5.64 13.48
N ARG A 20 -2.80 5.13 14.68
CA ARG A 20 -2.55 3.71 15.00
C ARG A 20 -3.44 2.80 14.15
N GLY A 21 -4.69 3.20 13.91
CA GLY A 21 -5.59 2.51 12.98
C GLY A 21 -5.05 2.50 11.55
N ASN A 22 -4.67 3.65 11.02
CA ASN A 22 -4.11 3.76 9.67
C ASN A 22 -2.78 2.99 9.53
N ALA A 23 -1.92 3.00 10.55
CA ALA A 23 -0.68 2.21 10.57
C ALA A 23 -0.95 0.70 10.51
N ALA A 24 -1.93 0.20 11.28
CA ALA A 24 -2.33 -1.20 11.23
C ALA A 24 -2.87 -1.62 9.86
N ILE A 25 -3.63 -0.74 9.20
CA ILE A 25 -4.14 -0.97 7.85
C ILE A 25 -2.98 -1.02 6.83
N LEU A 26 -1.99 -0.13 6.95
CA LEU A 26 -0.80 -0.13 6.09
C LEU A 26 0.01 -1.42 6.25
N ASP A 27 0.21 -1.91 7.47
CA ASP A 27 0.90 -3.18 7.73
C ASP A 27 0.15 -4.38 7.14
N TYR A 28 -1.19 -4.38 7.23
CA TYR A 28 -2.02 -5.40 6.60
C TYR A 28 -1.92 -5.38 5.07
N CYS A 29 -1.96 -4.19 4.46
CA CYS A 29 -1.78 -4.01 3.02
C CYS A 29 -0.40 -4.50 2.57
N ARG A 30 0.66 -4.18 3.32
CA ARG A 30 2.02 -4.64 3.03
C ARG A 30 2.12 -6.18 3.08
N THR A 31 1.56 -6.80 4.11
CA THR A 31 1.56 -8.27 4.25
C THR A 31 0.79 -8.93 3.12
N SER A 32 -0.39 -8.40 2.79
CA SER A 32 -1.23 -8.92 1.71
C SER A 32 -0.55 -8.80 0.35
N VAL A 33 0.12 -7.69 0.06
CA VAL A 33 0.90 -7.52 -1.18
C VAL A 33 2.09 -8.46 -1.24
N SER A 34 2.76 -8.72 -0.12
CA SER A 34 3.83 -9.72 -0.08
C SER A 34 3.31 -11.12 -0.40
N ALA A 35 2.14 -11.49 0.12
CA ALA A 35 1.52 -12.78 -0.16
C ALA A 35 1.04 -12.88 -1.62
N LEU A 36 0.35 -11.85 -2.13
CA LEU A 36 -0.16 -11.78 -3.50
C LEU A 36 0.97 -11.81 -4.54
N SER A 37 2.03 -11.02 -4.34
CA SER A 37 3.17 -10.98 -5.25
C SER A 37 3.94 -12.30 -5.25
N GLY A 38 4.12 -12.93 -4.09
CA GLY A 38 4.71 -14.26 -3.97
C GLY A 38 3.89 -15.34 -4.69
N ALA A 39 2.56 -15.34 -4.51
CA ALA A 39 1.67 -16.26 -5.19
C ALA A 39 1.69 -16.06 -6.72
N THR A 40 1.70 -14.81 -7.18
CA THR A 40 1.73 -14.48 -8.61
C THR A 40 3.08 -14.87 -9.25
N ALA A 41 4.20 -14.64 -8.55
CA ALA A 41 5.52 -15.09 -9.00
C ALA A 41 5.60 -16.63 -9.07
N GLY A 42 4.96 -17.33 -8.13
CA GLY A 42 4.82 -18.79 -8.15
C GLY A 42 3.99 -19.31 -9.33
N ILE A 43 2.86 -18.67 -9.64
CA ILE A 43 2.00 -19.04 -10.78
C ILE A 43 2.73 -18.80 -12.12
N LEU A 44 3.45 -17.68 -12.25
CA LEU A 44 4.22 -17.36 -13.46
C LEU A 44 5.53 -18.17 -13.57
N GLY A 45 5.91 -18.93 -12.54
CA GLY A 45 7.16 -19.72 -12.53
C GLY A 45 8.44 -18.88 -12.54
N LEU A 46 8.36 -17.59 -12.19
CA LEU A 46 9.49 -16.67 -12.19
C LEU A 46 10.35 -16.89 -10.93
N THR A 47 11.32 -17.79 -11.03
CA THR A 47 12.24 -18.12 -9.92
C THR A 47 13.51 -17.25 -9.93
N GLY A 48 14.10 -17.04 -8.75
CA GLY A 48 15.34 -16.28 -8.59
C GLY A 48 15.17 -14.76 -8.76
N LEU A 49 16.05 -14.14 -9.57
CA LEU A 49 16.11 -12.67 -9.74
C LEU A 49 14.84 -12.08 -10.35
N HIS A 50 14.13 -12.81 -11.21
CA HIS A 50 12.91 -12.32 -11.85
C HIS A 50 11.74 -12.19 -10.86
N GLY A 51 11.63 -13.12 -9.91
CA GLY A 51 10.66 -13.02 -8.81
C GLY A 51 10.94 -11.84 -7.88
N PHE A 52 12.23 -11.53 -7.65
CA PHE A 52 12.64 -10.37 -6.85
C PHE A 52 12.27 -9.04 -7.53
N ILE A 53 12.50 -8.94 -8.84
CA ILE A 53 12.08 -7.76 -9.63
C ILE A 53 10.56 -7.60 -9.59
N PHE A 54 9.81 -8.70 -9.69
CA PHE A 54 8.36 -8.68 -9.63
C PHE A 54 7.84 -8.19 -8.26
N TYR A 55 8.45 -8.62 -7.16
CA TYR A 55 8.13 -8.11 -5.83
C TYR A 55 8.37 -6.60 -5.70
N LEU A 56 9.53 -6.10 -6.17
CA LEU A 56 9.83 -4.66 -6.17
C LEU A 56 8.81 -3.88 -6.98
N LEU A 57 8.42 -4.38 -8.15
CA LEU A 57 7.40 -3.76 -8.99
C LEU A 57 6.05 -3.71 -8.27
N ALA A 58 5.64 -4.80 -7.61
CA ALA A 58 4.42 -4.86 -6.82
C ALA A 58 4.45 -3.93 -5.59
N SER A 59 5.59 -3.80 -4.91
CA SER A 59 5.75 -2.89 -3.77
C SER A 59 5.64 -1.42 -4.20
N VAL A 60 6.25 -1.06 -5.34
CA VAL A 60 6.14 0.28 -5.93
C VAL A 60 4.69 0.55 -6.34
N LEU A 61 4.01 -0.44 -6.93
CA LEU A 61 2.60 -0.33 -7.31
C LEU A 61 1.70 -0.13 -6.09
N LEU A 62 1.95 -0.83 -4.98
CA LEU A 62 1.25 -0.58 -3.71
C LEU A 62 1.50 0.84 -3.20
N SER A 63 2.75 1.33 -3.23
CA SER A 63 3.07 2.70 -2.85
C SER A 63 2.34 3.73 -3.72
N VAL A 64 2.26 3.52 -5.03
CA VAL A 64 1.52 4.40 -5.95
C VAL A 64 0.02 4.37 -5.65
N LEU A 65 -0.56 3.19 -5.40
CA LEU A 65 -1.97 3.05 -5.04
C LEU A 65 -2.32 3.73 -3.70
N LEU A 66 -1.40 3.70 -2.73
CA LEU A 66 -1.54 4.40 -1.45
C LEU A 66 -1.37 5.92 -1.58
N VAL A 67 -0.61 6.40 -2.56
CA VAL A 67 -0.45 7.84 -2.83
C VAL A 67 -1.62 8.39 -3.67
N LEU A 68 -2.21 7.57 -4.54
CA LEU A 68 -3.38 7.94 -5.35
C LEU A 68 -4.69 7.98 -4.56
N LYS A 69 -4.72 7.49 -3.32
CA LYS A 69 -5.93 7.35 -2.51
C LYS A 69 -5.83 8.12 -1.20
#